data_AF-A0A354P0M8-F1
#
_entry.id   AF-A0A354P0M8-F1
#
_cell.length_a   1.000
_cell.length_b   1.000
_cell.length_c   1.000
_cell.angle_alpha   90.00
_cell.angle_beta   90.00
_cell.angle_gamma   90.00
#
_symmetry.space_group_name_H-M   'P 1'
#
loop_
_entity.id
_entity.type
_entity.pdbx_description
1 polymer ?
#
loop_
_entity_poly.entity_id
_entity_poly.type
_entity_poly.pdbx_seq_one_letter_code
_entity_poly.pdbx_strand_id
1 'polypeptide(L)'
;MDLFVANRGQPDQLYRNNADGTFSDVAPEVGIDYPQNEFPANSEGVAWGDYDNDGDADLFLANLSRTNPLYRNDGDGTFIEVTRDSGIILDRKSIGASWADLDNDGDLDLHVTTVESPNLLYINNGNGTFSNEGDPFKHKQRGRRSRQQQRRSHRRL
;
A
#
# COMPACT_ATOMS: atom_id res chain seq x y z
N MET A 1 -9.66 -10.02 -14.69
CA MET A 1 -9.18 -8.71 -14.23
C MET A 1 -10.40 -7.90 -13.86
N ASP A 2 -10.58 -7.71 -12.56
CA ASP A 2 -11.70 -7.01 -11.97
C ASP A 2 -11.37 -5.51 -11.84
N LEU A 3 -12.38 -4.67 -11.68
CA LEU A 3 -12.24 -3.22 -11.58
C LEU A 3 -12.64 -2.77 -10.18
N PHE A 4 -11.73 -2.15 -9.46
CA PHE A 4 -12.04 -1.46 -8.22
C PHE A 4 -12.14 0.05 -8.44
N VAL A 5 -13.16 0.68 -7.88
CA VAL A 5 -13.38 2.12 -7.92
C VAL A 5 -13.36 2.64 -6.48
N ALA A 6 -12.27 3.32 -6.13
CA ALA A 6 -12.15 4.04 -4.87
C ALA A 6 -13.00 5.32 -4.95
N ASN A 7 -13.92 5.48 -4.00
CA ASN A 7 -14.84 6.60 -3.98
C ASN A 7 -14.66 7.42 -2.70
N ARG A 8 -14.47 8.73 -2.88
CA ARG A 8 -14.41 9.66 -1.75
C ARG A 8 -15.82 10.07 -1.32
N GLY A 9 -16.24 9.64 -0.14
CA GLY A 9 -17.53 10.00 0.45
C GLY A 9 -18.73 9.25 -0.14
N GLN A 10 -18.50 8.17 -0.89
CA GLN A 10 -19.50 7.17 -1.31
C GLN A 10 -18.90 5.77 -1.05
N PRO A 11 -19.72 4.70 -1.00
CA PRO A 11 -19.19 3.35 -0.93
C PRO A 11 -18.21 3.06 -2.08
N ASP A 12 -17.13 2.36 -1.77
CA ASP A 12 -16.24 1.84 -2.80
C ASP A 12 -16.99 0.77 -3.63
N GLN A 13 -16.62 0.64 -4.90
CA GLN A 13 -17.23 -0.36 -5.78
C GLN A 13 -16.18 -1.35 -6.26
N LEU A 14 -16.58 -2.62 -6.31
CA LEU A 14 -15.77 -3.70 -6.86
C LEU A 14 -16.60 -4.36 -7.94
N TYR A 15 -16.10 -4.29 -9.16
CA TYR A 15 -16.72 -4.79 -10.36
C TYR A 15 -15.99 -6.04 -10.82
N ARG A 16 -16.61 -7.21 -10.65
CA ARG A 16 -16.11 -8.46 -11.21
C ARG A 16 -16.31 -8.47 -12.71
N ASN A 17 -15.27 -8.78 -13.47
CA ASN A 17 -15.37 -8.94 -14.91
C ASN A 17 -15.97 -10.31 -15.25
N ASN A 18 -17.12 -10.34 -15.91
CA ASN A 18 -17.86 -11.56 -16.26
C ASN A 18 -17.27 -12.29 -17.48
N ALA A 19 -16.16 -11.79 -18.06
CA ALA A 19 -15.49 -12.31 -19.26
C ALA A 19 -16.35 -12.32 -20.54
N ASP A 20 -17.48 -11.60 -20.54
CA ASP A 20 -18.39 -11.44 -21.66
C ASP A 20 -18.56 -9.96 -22.09
N GLY A 21 -17.70 -9.09 -21.57
CA GLY A 21 -17.76 -7.65 -21.78
C GLY A 21 -18.68 -6.91 -20.80
N THR A 22 -19.24 -7.60 -19.80
CA THR A 22 -20.02 -7.01 -18.70
C THR A 22 -19.28 -7.12 -17.37
N PHE A 23 -19.75 -6.33 -16.40
CA PHE A 23 -19.24 -6.33 -15.04
C PHE A 23 -20.39 -6.46 -14.03
N SER A 24 -20.13 -7.16 -12.93
CA SER A 24 -21.06 -7.30 -11.81
C SER A 24 -20.52 -6.53 -10.61
N ASP A 25 -21.33 -5.66 -10.01
CA ASP A 25 -20.99 -5.02 -8.73
C ASP A 25 -21.09 -6.07 -7.61
N VAL A 26 -19.93 -6.46 -7.07
CA VAL A 26 -19.79 -7.46 -6.01
C VAL A 26 -19.38 -6.84 -4.69
N ALA A 27 -19.25 -5.51 -4.59
CA ALA A 27 -18.86 -4.83 -3.36
C ALA A 27 -19.74 -5.20 -2.14
N PRO A 28 -21.09 -5.34 -2.28
CA PRO A 28 -21.94 -5.79 -1.18
C PRO A 28 -21.71 -7.24 -0.76
N GLU A 29 -21.36 -8.10 -1.71
CA GLU A 29 -21.16 -9.53 -1.47
C GLU A 29 -19.85 -9.79 -0.70
N VAL A 30 -18.85 -8.93 -0.90
CA VAL A 30 -17.54 -9.05 -0.25
C VAL A 30 -17.34 -8.06 0.90
N GLY A 31 -18.37 -7.28 1.25
CA GLY A 31 -18.37 -6.40 2.42
C GLY A 31 -17.49 -5.15 2.31
N ILE A 32 -17.17 -4.71 1.08
CA ILE A 32 -16.35 -3.51 0.83
C ILE A 32 -17.25 -2.25 0.62
N ASP A 33 -18.57 -2.43 0.54
CA ASP A 33 -19.57 -1.37 0.32
C ASP A 33 -20.00 -0.58 1.58
N TYR A 34 -19.12 -0.48 2.60
CA TYR A 34 -19.46 0.02 3.94
C TYR A 34 -20.45 1.20 3.95
N PRO A 35 -21.59 1.08 4.67
CA PRO A 35 -22.66 2.07 4.63
C PRO A 35 -22.26 3.42 5.25
N GLN A 36 -22.84 4.50 4.70
CA GLN A 36 -22.55 5.92 4.96
C GLN A 36 -22.56 6.38 6.44
N ASN A 37 -22.99 5.54 7.38
CA ASN A 37 -23.36 5.94 8.73
C ASN A 37 -22.30 5.62 9.80
N GLU A 38 -21.24 4.90 9.45
CA GLU A 38 -20.14 4.54 10.37
C GLU A 38 -18.80 5.06 9.86
N PHE A 39 -18.70 6.37 9.59
CA PHE A 39 -17.54 7.08 9.03
C PHE A 39 -17.50 7.02 7.49
N PRO A 40 -17.37 8.16 6.79
CA PRO A 40 -17.33 8.17 5.33
C PRO A 40 -16.17 7.29 4.83
N ALA A 41 -16.50 6.27 4.03
CA ALA A 41 -15.53 5.59 3.19
C ALA A 41 -14.80 6.66 2.37
N ASN A 42 -13.53 6.87 2.71
CA ASN A 42 -12.65 7.87 2.11
C ASN A 42 -11.40 7.16 1.59
N SER A 43 -11.60 6.11 0.80
CA SER A 43 -10.53 5.52 0.00
C SER A 43 -10.17 6.53 -1.08
N GLU A 44 -8.93 7.02 -1.06
CA GLU A 44 -8.43 7.99 -2.03
C GLU A 44 -7.60 7.30 -3.13
N GLY A 45 -7.09 6.11 -2.84
CA GLY A 45 -6.25 5.36 -3.76
C GLY A 45 -6.44 3.86 -3.59
N VAL A 46 -6.19 3.14 -4.67
CA VAL A 46 -6.24 1.68 -4.76
C VAL A 46 -4.99 1.17 -5.45
N ALA A 47 -4.46 0.04 -4.99
CA ALA A 47 -3.39 -0.67 -5.67
C ALA A 47 -3.70 -2.17 -5.72
N TRP A 48 -3.72 -2.72 -6.93
CA TRP A 48 -3.81 -4.15 -7.18
C TRP A 48 -2.41 -4.77 -7.22
N GLY A 49 -2.22 -5.89 -6.53
CA GLY A 49 -0.98 -6.66 -6.54
C GLY A 49 -1.22 -8.02 -5.90
N ASP A 50 -0.60 -9.07 -6.43
CA ASP A 50 -0.59 -10.43 -5.87
C ASP A 50 0.48 -10.45 -4.77
N TYR A 51 0.08 -10.20 -3.52
CA TYR A 51 1.06 -9.99 -2.43
C TYR A 51 1.48 -11.31 -1.77
N ASP A 52 0.71 -12.38 -1.90
CA ASP A 52 1.05 -13.69 -1.33
C ASP A 52 1.43 -14.74 -2.39
N ASN A 53 1.59 -14.32 -3.65
CA ASN A 53 2.08 -15.10 -4.77
C ASN A 53 1.20 -16.33 -5.06
N ASP A 54 -0.11 -16.22 -4.82
CA ASP A 54 -1.07 -17.28 -5.08
C ASP A 54 -1.64 -17.25 -6.52
N GLY A 55 -1.33 -16.20 -7.27
CA GLY A 55 -1.72 -15.99 -8.66
C GLY A 55 -3.00 -15.17 -8.83
N ASP A 56 -3.64 -14.77 -7.73
CA ASP A 56 -4.82 -13.94 -7.69
C ASP A 56 -4.46 -12.51 -7.25
N ALA A 57 -5.04 -11.51 -7.91
CA ALA A 57 -4.71 -10.12 -7.58
C ALA A 57 -5.43 -9.68 -6.30
N ASP A 58 -4.67 -9.17 -5.34
CA ASP A 58 -5.18 -8.62 -4.08
C ASP A 58 -5.34 -7.10 -4.13
N LEU A 59 -5.99 -6.54 -3.11
CA LEU A 59 -6.43 -5.16 -3.09
C LEU A 59 -5.95 -4.41 -1.84
N PHE A 60 -5.13 -3.39 -2.02
CA PHE A 60 -4.80 -2.44 -0.97
C PHE A 60 -5.49 -1.09 -1.20
N LEU A 61 -6.10 -0.54 -0.14
CA LEU A 61 -6.75 0.78 -0.19
C LEU A 61 -6.02 1.79 0.70
N ALA A 62 -5.72 2.95 0.12
CA ALA A 62 -5.23 4.11 0.84
C ALA A 62 -6.41 4.96 1.32
N ASN A 63 -6.51 5.25 2.62
CA ASN A 63 -7.66 5.89 3.22
C ASN A 63 -7.29 7.11 4.08
N LEU A 64 -8.15 8.13 4.12
CA LEU A 64 -7.95 9.34 4.95
C LEU A 64 -8.64 9.32 6.33
N SER A 65 -9.58 8.41 6.54
CA SER A 65 -10.52 8.44 7.67
C SER A 65 -10.60 7.13 8.43
N ARG A 66 -10.16 6.03 7.81
CA ARG A 66 -10.00 4.70 8.41
C ARG A 66 -8.53 4.27 8.35
N THR A 67 -8.33 3.03 8.74
CA THR A 67 -7.22 2.15 8.36
C THR A 67 -7.03 2.06 6.85
N ASN A 68 -5.82 1.72 6.41
CA ASN A 68 -5.53 1.35 5.02
C ASN A 68 -5.72 -0.17 4.87
N PRO A 69 -6.89 -0.66 4.42
CA PRO A 69 -7.16 -2.08 4.40
C PRO A 69 -6.37 -2.80 3.30
N LEU A 70 -6.01 -4.05 3.60
CA LEU A 70 -5.54 -5.04 2.63
C LEU A 70 -6.58 -6.15 2.56
N TYR A 71 -7.10 -6.43 1.36
CA TYR A 71 -8.00 -7.53 1.10
C TYR A 71 -7.30 -8.56 0.22
N ARG A 72 -7.23 -9.81 0.70
CA ARG A 72 -6.76 -10.93 -0.10
C ARG A 72 -7.90 -11.49 -0.96
N ASN A 73 -7.62 -11.82 -2.20
CA ASN A 73 -8.55 -12.46 -3.13
C ASN A 73 -8.29 -13.97 -3.18
N ASP A 74 -9.21 -14.79 -2.69
CA ASP A 74 -9.02 -16.26 -2.64
C ASP A 74 -9.35 -16.95 -4.00
N GLY A 75 -9.41 -16.20 -5.11
CA GLY A 75 -9.58 -16.71 -6.48
C GLY A 75 -10.99 -17.23 -6.85
N ASP A 76 -11.84 -17.48 -5.85
CA ASP A 76 -13.27 -17.80 -6.03
C ASP A 76 -14.15 -16.54 -6.07
N GLY A 77 -13.50 -15.37 -6.08
CA GLY A 77 -14.12 -14.07 -6.09
C GLY A 77 -14.53 -13.56 -4.71
N THR A 78 -14.16 -14.27 -3.64
CA THR A 78 -14.24 -13.75 -2.28
C THR A 78 -13.02 -12.90 -1.95
N PHE A 79 -13.25 -11.84 -1.18
CA PHE A 79 -12.20 -10.98 -0.65
C PHE A 79 -12.24 -11.03 0.88
N ILE A 80 -11.09 -11.22 1.51
CA ILE A 80 -10.96 -11.30 2.96
C ILE A 80 -10.08 -10.14 3.43
N GLU A 81 -10.58 -9.31 4.34
CA GLU A 81 -9.75 -8.28 4.96
C GLU A 81 -8.69 -8.93 5.87
N VAL A 82 -7.43 -8.80 5.49
CA VAL A 82 -6.27 -9.38 6.19
C VAL A 82 -5.38 -8.32 6.84
N THR A 83 -5.80 -7.05 6.84
CA THR A 83 -4.98 -5.89 7.27
C THR A 83 -4.29 -6.08 8.63
N ARG A 84 -5.01 -6.66 9.60
CA ARG A 84 -4.47 -6.87 10.95
C ARG A 84 -3.44 -7.99 10.97
N ASP A 85 -3.72 -9.07 10.25
CA ASP A 85 -2.89 -10.27 10.25
C ASP A 85 -1.62 -10.07 9.42
N SER A 86 -1.67 -9.18 8.42
CA SER A 86 -0.53 -8.82 7.59
C SER A 86 0.47 -7.89 8.29
N GLY A 87 0.13 -7.32 9.46
CA GLY A 87 1.03 -6.43 10.20
C GLY A 87 1.14 -5.00 9.65
N ILE A 88 0.29 -4.63 8.68
CA ILE A 88 0.21 -3.26 8.17
C ILE A 88 -0.28 -2.31 9.28
N ILE A 89 0.38 -1.14 9.37
CA ILE A 89 0.03 -0.14 10.38
C ILE A 89 -1.27 0.58 10.01
N LEU A 90 -2.13 0.65 11.01
CA LEU A 90 -3.53 1.05 10.92
C LEU A 90 -3.79 2.56 11.15
N ASP A 91 -2.79 3.35 11.54
CA ASP A 91 -2.98 4.69 12.12
C ASP A 91 -2.56 5.87 11.24
N ARG A 92 -2.29 5.65 9.93
CA ARG A 92 -1.84 6.70 9.00
C ARG A 92 -2.80 6.96 7.87
N LYS A 93 -3.12 8.26 7.69
CA LYS A 93 -3.86 8.77 6.52
C LYS A 93 -3.02 8.70 5.26
N SER A 94 -3.54 8.04 4.25
CA SER A 94 -2.85 7.79 2.98
C SER A 94 -3.70 8.20 1.78
N ILE A 95 -3.03 8.51 0.67
CA ILE A 95 -3.68 8.94 -0.58
C ILE A 95 -3.38 8.05 -1.77
N GLY A 96 -2.37 7.19 -1.68
CA GLY A 96 -2.01 6.29 -2.77
C GLY A 96 -1.03 5.23 -2.32
N ALA A 97 -0.98 4.14 -3.09
CA ALA A 97 -0.10 3.02 -2.86
C ALA A 97 0.42 2.45 -4.18
N SER A 98 1.52 1.72 -4.11
CA SER A 98 2.11 1.03 -5.25
C SER A 98 2.85 -0.21 -4.80
N TRP A 99 2.73 -1.28 -5.57
CA TRP A 99 3.43 -2.54 -5.38
C TRP A 99 4.69 -2.60 -6.23
N ALA A 100 5.78 -3.12 -5.67
CA ALA A 100 7.02 -3.43 -6.38
C ALA A 100 7.88 -4.39 -5.55
N ASP A 101 8.58 -5.32 -6.19
CA ASP A 101 9.64 -6.09 -5.54
C ASP A 101 10.90 -5.20 -5.42
N LEU A 102 11.19 -4.68 -4.21
CA LEU A 102 12.25 -3.69 -4.00
C LEU A 102 13.56 -4.31 -3.50
N ASP A 103 13.50 -5.46 -2.84
CA ASP A 103 14.69 -6.17 -2.37
C ASP A 103 15.10 -7.36 -3.26
N ASN A 104 14.31 -7.66 -4.30
CA ASN A 104 14.50 -8.72 -5.29
C ASN A 104 14.39 -10.13 -4.70
N ASP A 105 13.51 -10.33 -3.73
CA ASP A 105 13.19 -11.65 -3.19
C ASP A 105 12.06 -12.38 -3.95
N GLY A 106 11.34 -11.65 -4.82
CA GLY A 106 10.26 -12.17 -5.65
C GLY A 106 8.87 -11.98 -5.04
N ASP A 107 8.76 -11.40 -3.85
CA ASP A 107 7.52 -11.01 -3.20
C ASP A 107 7.26 -9.50 -3.40
N LEU A 108 6.01 -9.10 -3.64
CA LEU A 108 5.69 -7.69 -3.86
C LEU A 108 5.71 -6.90 -2.53
N ASP A 109 6.54 -5.86 -2.47
CA ASP A 109 6.56 -4.87 -1.38
C ASP A 109 5.55 -3.75 -1.61
N LEU A 110 5.16 -3.07 -0.54
CA LEU A 110 4.14 -2.04 -0.55
C LEU A 110 4.68 -0.67 -0.13
N HIS A 111 4.68 0.28 -1.06
CA HIS A 111 4.93 1.69 -0.76
C HIS A 111 3.61 2.46 -0.63
N VAL A 112 3.48 3.26 0.43
CA VAL A 112 2.26 4.03 0.74
C VAL A 112 2.59 5.51 0.94
N THR A 113 1.91 6.36 0.18
CA THR A 113 2.01 7.82 0.28
C THR A 113 1.05 8.36 1.32
N THR A 114 1.57 9.15 2.27
CA THR A 114 0.79 9.70 3.39
C THR A 114 0.64 11.21 3.29
N VAL A 115 -0.36 11.80 3.95
CA VAL A 115 -0.64 13.25 3.86
C VAL A 115 0.19 14.08 4.85
N GLU A 116 0.21 13.66 6.12
CA GLU A 116 0.77 14.45 7.24
C GLU A 116 1.89 13.68 7.97
N SER A 117 2.37 12.59 7.36
CA SER A 117 3.35 11.68 7.92
C SER A 117 4.47 11.42 6.93
N PRO A 118 5.57 10.78 7.36
CA PRO A 118 6.46 10.10 6.42
C PRO A 118 5.69 9.07 5.61
N ASN A 119 6.06 8.89 4.34
CA ASN A 119 5.62 7.72 3.58
C ASN A 119 6.05 6.44 4.29
N LEU A 120 5.32 5.37 4.02
CA LEU A 120 5.60 4.04 4.56
C LEU A 120 6.16 3.18 3.45
N LEU A 121 7.17 2.38 3.80
CA LEU A 121 7.55 1.21 3.04
C LEU A 121 7.37 -0.03 3.91
N TYR A 122 6.63 -0.98 3.36
CA TYR A 122 6.41 -2.29 3.91
C TYR A 122 7.15 -3.32 3.05
N ILE A 123 8.12 -4.01 3.64
CA ILE A 123 8.80 -5.15 3.02
C ILE A 123 7.97 -6.39 3.28
N ASN A 124 7.65 -7.13 2.24
CA ASN A 124 6.93 -8.40 2.35
C ASN A 124 7.89 -9.47 2.89
N ASN A 125 7.45 -10.23 3.88
CA ASN A 125 8.29 -11.26 4.50
C ASN A 125 8.13 -12.65 3.84
N GLY A 126 7.39 -12.75 2.72
CA GLY A 126 7.11 -14.00 2.00
C GLY A 126 6.23 -14.99 2.76
N ASN A 127 5.54 -14.53 3.81
CA ASN A 127 4.69 -15.36 4.67
C ASN A 127 3.33 -14.70 4.96
N GLY A 128 2.93 -13.76 4.09
CA GLY A 128 1.70 -12.99 4.21
C GLY A 128 1.76 -11.84 5.23
N THR A 129 2.94 -11.52 5.75
CA THR A 129 3.15 -10.40 6.69
C THR A 129 4.15 -9.39 6.16
N PHE A 130 4.07 -8.16 6.67
CA PHE A 130 4.95 -7.06 6.28
C PHE A 130 5.76 -6.51 7.45
N SER A 131 7.01 -6.14 7.14
CA SER A 131 7.89 -5.39 8.02
C SER A 131 7.90 -3.92 7.62
N ASN A 132 7.60 -3.00 8.55
CA ASN A 132 7.68 -1.56 8.27
C ASN A 132 9.10 -1.03 8.51
N GLU A 133 9.79 -0.70 7.43
CA GLU A 133 11.13 -0.09 7.48
C GLU A 133 11.08 1.46 7.57
N GLY A 134 9.87 2.04 7.63
CA GLY A 134 9.65 3.49 7.59
C GLY A 134 9.88 4.06 6.19
N ASP A 135 10.35 5.31 6.12
CA ASP A 135 10.80 5.89 4.86
C ASP A 135 12.30 5.56 4.67
N PRO A 136 12.67 4.54 3.88
CA PRO A 136 14.08 4.17 3.67
C PRO A 136 14.87 5.28 2.96
N PHE A 137 14.18 6.26 2.36
CA PHE A 137 14.80 7.42 1.73
C PHE A 137 15.15 8.51 2.75
N LYS A 138 14.76 8.36 4.03
CA LYS A 138 15.25 9.17 5.16
C LYS A 138 16.59 8.64 5.71
N HIS A 139 17.65 8.72 4.90
CA HIS A 139 18.98 9.29 5.23
C HIS A 139 20.15 8.62 4.48
N LYS A 140 20.76 9.41 3.57
CA LYS A 140 22.20 9.74 3.58
C LYS A 140 22.39 10.99 2.72
N GLN A 141 22.18 12.17 3.30
CA GLN A 141 22.96 13.33 2.85
C GLN A 141 24.41 12.93 3.11
N ARG A 142 25.10 12.40 2.08
CA ARG A 142 26.54 12.18 2.11
C ARG A 142 27.15 13.48 2.62
N GLY A 143 27.71 13.44 3.83
CA GLY A 143 28.31 14.62 4.45
C GLY A 143 29.23 15.27 3.43
N ARG A 144 28.85 16.45 2.94
CA ARG A 144 29.75 17.29 2.19
C ARG A 144 30.83 17.69 3.19
N ARG A 145 31.96 16.99 3.17
CA ARG A 145 33.17 17.46 3.84
C ARG A 145 33.41 18.89 3.35
N SER A 146 33.32 19.85 4.26
CA SER A 146 33.63 21.23 3.94
C SER A 146 35.10 21.30 3.50
N ARG A 147 35.38 22.08 2.45
CA ARG A 147 36.73 22.29 1.89
C ARG A 147 37.74 22.89 2.88
N GLN A 148 37.39 23.10 4.15
CA GLN A 148 38.26 23.68 5.16
C GLN A 148 39.17 22.67 5.89
N GLN A 149 38.93 21.35 5.80
CA GLN A 149 39.84 20.36 6.42
C GLN A 149 40.96 19.84 5.51
N GLN A 150 41.01 20.22 4.22
CA GLN A 150 42.11 19.85 3.30
C GLN A 150 43.26 20.88 3.24
N ARG A 151 43.18 22.00 3.96
CA ARG A 151 44.22 23.06 3.92
C ARG A 151 45.19 23.08 5.10
N ARG A 152 45.18 22.09 6.00
CA ARG A 152 46.12 22.02 7.14
C ARG A 152 47.25 21.00 7.01
N SER A 153 47.42 20.32 5.88
CA SER A 153 48.52 19.36 5.67
C SER A 153 49.68 19.86 4.79
N HIS A 154 49.69 21.13 4.35
CA HIS A 154 50.73 21.65 3.43
C HIS A 154 51.45 22.91 3.92
N ARG A 155 51.79 22.99 5.20
CA ARG A 155 52.83 23.92 5.70
C ARG A 155 53.61 23.30 6.86
N ARG A 156 54.52 22.39 6.50
CA ARG A 156 55.79 22.18 7.20
C ARG A 156 56.82 21.83 6.13
N LEU A 157 57.59 22.81 5.72
CA LEU A 157 59.03 22.82 5.45
C LEU A 157 59.44 24.30 5.39
#